data_AF-A0A529ZW25-F1
#
_entry.id   AF-A0A529ZW25-F1
#
_cell.length_a   1.000
_cell.length_b   1.000
_cell.length_c   1.000
_cell.angle_alpha   90.00
_cell.angle_beta   90.00
_cell.angle_gamma   90.00
#
_symmetry.space_group_name_H-M   'P 1'
#
loop_
_entity.id
_entity.type
_entity.pdbx_description
1 polymer ?
#
loop_
_entity_poly.entity_id
_entity_poly.type
_entity_poly.pdbx_seq_one_letter_code
_entity_poly.pdbx_strand_id
1 'polypeptide(L)' 'LKARENEWAGNGIRSIKVIGDAEAPGPIAWATYAGHRFARELDEPDIGDALPFRREVTALAAE' A
#
# COMPACT_ATOMS: atom_id res chain seq x y z
N LEU A 1 -3.35 5.19 18.77
CA LEU A 1 -2.09 4.90 18.05
C LEU A 1 -1.46 6.16 17.46
N LYS A 2 -2.14 6.86 16.53
CA LYS A 2 -1.63 8.12 15.95
C LYS A 2 -1.30 9.23 16.97
N ALA A 3 -2.08 9.35 18.05
CA ALA A 3 -1.77 10.31 19.12
C ALA A 3 -0.40 10.11 19.81
N ARG A 4 0.24 8.94 19.62
CA ARG A 4 1.57 8.60 20.16
C ARG A 4 2.64 8.48 19.06
N GLU A 5 2.38 9.03 17.88
CA GLU A 5 3.29 8.94 16.72
C GLU A 5 4.68 9.50 17.04
N ASN A 6 4.76 10.57 17.82
CA ASN A 6 6.02 11.16 18.27
C ASN A 6 6.89 10.20 19.10
N GLU A 7 6.33 9.12 19.66
CA GLU A 7 7.08 8.14 20.45
C GLU A 7 7.64 6.99 19.60
N TRP A 8 7.21 6.83 18.34
CA TRP A 8 7.49 5.63 17.55
C TRP A 8 8.98 5.44 17.25
N ALA A 9 9.65 6.51 16.79
CA ALA A 9 11.07 6.46 16.49
C ALA A 9 11.92 6.10 17.72
N GLY A 10 11.58 6.66 18.89
CA GLY A 10 12.24 6.34 20.16
C GLY A 10 12.05 4.90 20.61
N ASN A 11 11.06 4.19 20.08
CA ASN A 11 10.77 2.79 20.34
C ASN A 11 11.13 1.86 19.16
N GLY A 12 11.84 2.36 18.14
CA GLY A 12 12.29 1.55 17.01
C GLY A 12 11.21 1.18 15.98
N ILE A 13 10.03 1.80 16.04
CA ILE A 13 8.94 1.59 15.07
C ILE A 13 9.21 2.46 13.85
N ARG A 14 9.41 1.83 12.67
CA ARG A 14 9.69 2.55 11.41
C ARG A 14 8.43 3.04 10.69
N SER A 15 7.37 2.23 10.68
CA SER A 15 6.10 2.56 10.02
C SER A 15 4.97 1.70 10.56
N ILE A 16 3.75 2.21 10.55
CA ILE A 16 2.54 1.45 10.87
C ILE A 16 1.50 1.68 9.75
N LYS A 17 0.93 0.60 9.21
CA LYS A 17 -0.16 0.64 8.22
C LYS A 17 -1.35 -0.17 8.71
N VAL A 18 -2.56 0.29 8.40
CA VAL A 18 -3.81 -0.46 8.58
C VAL A 18 -4.11 -1.18 7.26
N ILE A 19 -4.63 -2.41 7.31
CA ILE A 19 -4.96 -3.21 6.11
C ILE A 19 -6.28 -3.95 6.30
N GLY A 20 -6.88 -4.39 5.19
CA GLY A 20 -8.08 -5.25 5.18
C GLY A 20 -9.31 -4.52 5.72
N ASP A 21 -10.22 -5.25 6.37
CA ASP A 21 -11.50 -4.67 6.83
C ASP A 21 -11.34 -3.56 7.88
N ALA A 22 -10.20 -3.52 8.59
CA ALA A 22 -9.87 -2.44 9.52
C ALA A 22 -9.56 -1.12 8.81
N GLU A 23 -9.12 -1.17 7.55
CA GLU A 23 -8.89 0.00 6.70
C GLU A 23 -10.18 0.37 5.95
N ALA A 24 -10.79 -0.61 5.29
CA ALA A 24 -12.05 -0.47 4.57
C ALA A 24 -12.75 -1.84 4.47
N PRO A 25 -13.95 -2.03 5.08
CA PRO A 25 -14.67 -3.30 5.03
C PRO A 25 -14.99 -3.78 3.60
N GLY A 26 -14.73 -5.06 3.33
CA GLY A 26 -15.00 -5.67 2.03
C GLY A 26 -15.08 -7.20 2.05
N PRO A 27 -15.26 -7.85 0.88
CA PRO A 27 -15.19 -9.31 0.79
C PRO A 27 -13.83 -9.86 1.24
N ILE A 28 -13.81 -11.11 1.72
CA ILE A 28 -12.59 -11.80 2.21
C ILE A 28 -11.44 -11.74 1.20
N ALA A 29 -11.72 -11.78 -0.11
CA ALA A 29 -10.71 -11.66 -1.17
C ALA A 29 -9.87 -10.37 -1.04
N TRP A 30 -10.48 -9.25 -0.61
CA TRP A 30 -9.81 -7.98 -0.44
C TRP A 30 -8.91 -7.94 0.79
N ALA A 31 -9.35 -8.55 1.90
CA ALA A 31 -8.51 -8.67 3.09
C ALA A 31 -7.26 -9.52 2.79
N THR A 32 -7.42 -10.64 2.09
CA THR A 32 -6.30 -11.49 1.65
C THR A 32 -5.37 -10.74 0.70
N TYR A 33 -5.92 -9.99 -0.27
CA TYR A 33 -5.13 -9.18 -1.19
C TYR A 33 -4.34 -8.08 -0.45
N ALA A 34 -4.98 -7.35 0.48
CA ALA A 34 -4.34 -6.29 1.26
C ALA A 34 -3.16 -6.82 2.08
N GLY A 35 -3.31 -7.98 2.72
CA GLY A 35 -2.23 -8.66 3.42
C GLY A 35 -1.08 -9.07 2.50
N HIS A 36 -1.39 -9.65 1.33
CA HIS A 36 -0.37 -10.02 0.35
C HIS A 36 0.39 -8.80 -0.16
N ARG A 37 -0.33 -7.73 -0.50
CA ARG A 37 0.24 -6.48 -0.99
C ARG A 37 1.17 -5.84 0.05
N PHE A 38 0.73 -5.72 1.31
CA PHE A 38 1.55 -5.17 2.38
C PHE A 38 2.87 -5.94 2.55
N ALA A 39 2.82 -7.27 2.52
CA ALA A 39 4.03 -8.09 2.64
C ALA A 39 4.99 -7.93 1.45
N ARG A 40 4.46 -7.71 0.22
CA ARG A 40 5.26 -7.51 -1.00
C ARG A 40 5.89 -6.13 -1.07
N GLU A 41 5.21 -5.11 -0.57
CA GLU A 41 5.64 -3.71 -0.62
C GLU A 41 6.45 -3.30 0.62
N LEU A 42 6.62 -4.19 1.61
CA LEU A 42 7.43 -3.88 2.79
C LEU A 42 8.89 -3.71 2.39
N ASP A 43 9.49 -2.59 2.83
CA ASP A 43 10.86 -2.18 2.52
C ASP A 43 11.13 -1.83 1.04
N GLU A 44 10.11 -1.81 0.18
CA GLU A 44 10.19 -1.25 -1.18
C GLU A 44 10.29 0.28 -1.14
N PRO A 45 10.95 0.93 -2.13
CA PRO A 45 11.04 2.38 -2.20
C PRO A 45 9.67 3.02 -2.43
N ASP A 46 9.52 4.26 -1.99
CA ASP A 46 8.35 5.07 -2.34
C ASP A 46 8.33 5.35 -3.84
N ILE A 47 7.19 5.07 -4.48
CA ILE A 47 6.98 5.24 -5.92
C ILE A 47 6.28 6.57 -6.26
N GLY A 48 5.85 7.34 -5.26
CA GLY A 48 5.12 8.59 -5.45
C GLY A 48 3.86 8.39 -6.33
N ASP A 49 3.72 9.21 -7.37
CA ASP A 49 2.57 9.17 -8.28
C ASP A 49 2.69 8.10 -9.39
N ALA A 50 3.72 7.26 -9.37
CA ALA A 50 3.87 6.19 -10.36
C ALA A 50 2.83 5.06 -10.15
N LEU A 51 2.45 4.39 -11.24
CA LEU A 51 1.50 3.27 -11.17
C LEU A 51 2.14 2.04 -10.50
N PRO A 52 1.47 1.40 -9.52
CA PRO A 52 1.98 0.20 -8.86
C PRO A 52 1.79 -1.08 -9.69
N PHE A 53 1.42 -0.96 -10.98
CA PHE A 53 1.20 -2.06 -11.88
C PHE A 53 1.46 -1.65 -13.33
N ARG A 54 1.82 -2.63 -14.16
CA ARG A 54 1.92 -2.46 -15.61
C ARG A 54 0.53 -2.37 -16.22
N ARG A 55 0.34 -1.44 -17.15
CA ARG A 55 -0.91 -1.29 -17.90
C ARG A 55 -0.64 -1.24 -19.40
N GLU A 56 -1.63 -1.66 -20.17
CA GLU A 56 -1.64 -1.55 -21.62
C GLU A 56 -2.51 -0.34 -22.01
N VAL A 57 -2.12 0.36 -23.08
CA VAL A 57 -2.85 1.51 -23.63
C VAL A 57 -2.97 1.36 -25.13
N THR A 58 -4.04 1.89 -25.71
CA THR A 58 -4.27 1.85 -27.16
C THR A 58 -3.17 2.62 -27.89
N ALA A 59 -2.65 2.02 -28.96
CA ALA A 59 -1.73 2.70 -29.87
C ALA A 59 -2.46 3.86 -30.57
N LEU A 60 -1.76 4.98 -30.76
CA LEU A 60 -2.29 6.09 -31.56
C LEU A 60 -2.42 5.66 -33.03
N ALA A 61 -3.39 6.22 -33.75
CA ALA A 61 -3.50 6.01 -35.18
C ALA A 61 -2.28 6.59 -35.91
N ALA A 62 -1.83 5.91 -36.98
CA ALA A 62 -0.84 6.48 -37.90
C ALA A 62 -1.49 7.62 -38.70
N GLU A 63 -0.69 8.63 -39.09
CA GLU A 63 -1.12 9.69 -40.04
C GLU A 63 -1.58 9.11 -41.39
#